data_AF-A0A5C8RZS0-F1
#
_entry.id   AF-A0A5C8RZS0-F1
#
_cell.length_a   1.000
_cell.length_b   1.000
_cell.length_c   1.000
_cell.angle_alpha   90.00
_cell.angle_beta   90.00
_cell.angle_gamma   90.00
#
_symmetry.space_group_name_H-M   'P 1'
#
loop_
_entity.id
_entity.type
_entity.pdbx_description
1 polymer ?
#
loop_
_entity_poly.entity_id
_entity_poly.type
_entity_poly.pdbx_seq_one_letter_code
_entity_poly.pdbx_strand_id
1 'polypeptide(L)'
;MSIEIIIIPSPSHKRRYDAYLGTTLLCTSRIPFYDGARELLKLGYPPEALVNMRHRGKAYPSFVPIELAQAAKLTVRENDEDGLRVRLYEPYQPRERNWEQATAFQFGSKPAGSVTGGNEAVSGI
;
A
#
# COMPACT_ATOMS: atom_id res chain seq x y z
N MET A 1 26.14 13.55 4.97
CA MET A 1 25.01 13.65 5.92
C MET A 1 24.43 12.25 6.09
N SER A 2 24.16 11.81 7.33
CA SER A 2 23.55 10.50 7.58
C SER A 2 22.12 10.66 8.10
N ILE A 3 21.20 9.88 7.54
CA ILE A 3 19.78 9.87 7.87
C ILE A 3 19.49 8.59 8.67
N GLU A 4 18.89 8.73 9.85
CA GLU A 4 18.44 7.61 10.66
C GLU A 4 16.91 7.49 10.63
N ILE A 5 16.40 6.31 10.26
CA ILE A 5 14.98 5.97 10.32
C ILE A 5 14.70 5.17 11.60
N ILE A 6 13.75 5.62 12.40
CA ILE A 6 13.30 4.92 13.61
C ILE A 6 12.11 4.04 13.29
N ILE A 7 12.22 2.74 13.63
CA ILE A 7 11.20 1.73 13.36
C ILE A 7 10.46 1.33 14.63
N ILE A 8 9.13 1.34 14.57
CA ILE A 8 8.23 0.96 15.67
C ILE A 8 7.17 0.00 15.14
N PRO A 9 6.78 -1.08 15.87
CA PRO A 9 5.60 -1.85 15.50
C PRO A 9 4.37 -0.96 15.41
N SER A 10 3.61 -1.06 14.32
CA SER A 10 2.45 -0.20 14.11
C SER A 10 1.32 -0.60 15.06
N PRO A 11 0.78 0.31 15.88
CA PRO A 11 -0.32 -0.01 16.80
C PRO A 11 -1.63 -0.25 16.03
N SER A 12 -1.82 0.39 14.89
CA SER A 12 -3.05 0.33 14.09
C SER A 12 -3.06 -0.83 13.09
N HIS A 13 -1.89 -1.37 12.74
CA HIS A 13 -1.78 -2.36 11.67
C HIS A 13 -0.93 -3.57 12.07
N LYS A 14 -1.60 -4.72 12.26
CA LYS A 14 -0.92 -5.99 12.57
C LYS A 14 0.12 -6.32 11.49
N ARG A 15 1.29 -6.80 11.93
CA ARG A 15 2.43 -7.20 11.08
C ARG A 15 2.96 -6.08 10.19
N ARG A 16 2.77 -4.82 10.58
CA ARG A 16 3.39 -3.66 9.94
C ARG A 16 4.17 -2.86 10.98
N TYR A 17 5.04 -2.02 10.46
CA TYR A 17 5.89 -1.13 11.23
C TYR A 17 5.74 0.28 10.69
N ASP A 18 5.77 1.23 11.61
CA ASP A 18 5.82 2.65 11.32
C ASP A 18 7.29 3.08 11.23
N ALA A 19 7.64 3.81 10.18
CA ALA A 19 8.95 4.39 9.94
C ALA A 19 8.93 5.89 10.21
N TYR A 20 9.79 6.37 11.09
CA TYR A 20 9.86 7.78 11.46
C TYR A 20 11.21 8.41 11.09
N LEU A 21 11.17 9.66 10.64
CA LEU A 21 12.33 10.55 10.63
C LEU A 21 12.16 11.59 11.75
N GLY A 22 12.93 11.47 12.82
CA GLY A 22 12.70 12.26 14.03
C GLY A 22 11.29 12.00 14.57
N THR A 23 10.41 12.98 14.48
CA THR A 23 9.00 12.89 14.89
C THR A 23 8.02 12.70 13.73
N THR A 24 8.50 12.80 12.48
CA THR A 24 7.65 12.73 11.28
C THR A 24 7.46 11.28 10.85
N LEU A 25 6.21 10.82 10.75
CA LEU A 25 5.88 9.53 10.16
C LEU A 25 6.13 9.58 8.64
N LEU A 26 7.03 8.72 8.15
CA LEU A 26 7.29 8.57 6.72
C LEU A 26 6.27 7.61 6.09
N CYS A 27 6.14 6.41 6.66
CA CYS A 27 5.24 5.38 6.14
C CYS A 27 4.89 4.31 7.18
N THR A 28 3.86 3.52 6.87
CA THR A 28 3.54 2.27 7.58
C THR A 28 3.61 1.08 6.63
N SER A 29 4.61 0.21 6.82
CA SER A 29 4.92 -0.87 5.88
C SER A 29 5.38 -2.16 6.56
N ARG A 30 5.38 -3.26 5.80
CA ARG A 30 6.05 -4.51 6.16
C ARG A 30 7.57 -4.44 5.95
N ILE A 31 8.03 -3.54 5.09
CA ILE A 31 9.43 -3.34 4.72
C ILE A 31 9.84 -1.87 4.94
N PRO A 32 9.72 -1.37 6.18
CA PRO A 32 9.70 0.06 6.46
C PRO A 32 11.00 0.79 6.09
N PHE A 33 12.14 0.12 6.07
CA PHE A 33 13.40 0.72 5.64
C PHE A 33 13.39 1.11 4.16
N TYR A 34 13.04 0.16 3.28
CA TYR A 34 13.05 0.39 1.84
C TYR A 34 11.92 1.34 1.41
N ASP A 35 10.74 1.19 2.01
CA ASP A 35 9.62 2.09 1.73
C ASP A 35 9.88 3.50 2.28
N GLY A 36 10.43 3.60 3.49
CA GLY A 36 10.83 4.89 4.08
C GLY A 36 11.91 5.60 3.26
N ALA A 37 12.87 4.85 2.69
CA ALA A 37 13.86 5.41 1.77
C ALA A 37 13.22 6.07 0.53
N ARG A 38 12.16 5.46 -0.03
CA ARG A 38 11.42 6.06 -1.15
C ARG A 38 10.68 7.32 -0.73
N GLU A 39 10.08 7.34 0.47
CA GLU A 39 9.44 8.56 0.99
C GLU A 39 10.44 9.69 1.22
N LEU A 40 11.64 9.40 1.73
CA LEU A 40 12.71 10.39 1.87
C LEU A 40 13.11 11.00 0.53
N LEU A 41 13.23 10.20 -0.53
CA LEU A 41 13.49 10.73 -1.88
C LEU A 41 12.36 11.63 -2.37
N LYS A 42 11.09 11.26 -2.13
CA LYS A 42 9.94 12.12 -2.48
C LYS A 42 9.94 13.44 -1.72
N LEU A 43 10.45 13.45 -0.49
CA LEU A 43 10.63 14.64 0.33
C LEU A 43 11.84 15.50 -0.09
N GLY A 44 12.63 15.06 -1.08
CA GLY A 44 13.75 15.83 -1.63
C GLY A 44 15.09 15.62 -0.91
N TYR A 45 15.23 14.56 -0.10
CA TYR A 45 16.54 14.23 0.49
C TYR A 45 17.55 13.81 -0.60
N PRO A 46 18.84 14.14 -0.43
CA PRO A 46 19.85 13.85 -1.44
C PRO A 46 19.99 12.34 -1.69
N PRO A 47 19.97 11.88 -2.96
CA PRO A 47 20.09 10.46 -3.30
C PRO A 47 21.35 9.78 -2.76
N GLU A 48 22.46 10.52 -2.67
CA GLU A 48 23.76 10.11 -2.16
C GLU A 48 23.87 10.13 -0.62
N ALA A 49 22.82 10.58 0.09
CA ALA A 49 22.81 10.56 1.54
C ALA A 49 22.88 9.12 2.05
N LEU A 50 23.67 8.89 3.10
CA LEU A 50 23.73 7.59 3.76
C LEU A 50 22.53 7.43 4.69
N VAL A 51 21.75 6.36 4.50
CA VAL A 51 20.59 6.03 5.32
C VAL A 51 20.83 4.76 6.12
N ASN A 52 20.36 4.74 7.36
CA ASN A 52 20.29 3.55 8.20
C ASN A 52 18.89 3.42 8.85
N MET A 53 18.69 2.33 9.59
CA MET A 53 17.54 2.22 10.48
C MET A 53 17.94 1.73 11.87
N ARG A 54 17.09 2.01 12.84
CA ARG A 54 17.17 1.46 14.19
C ARG A 54 15.78 1.22 14.74
N HIS A 55 15.60 0.13 15.48
CA HIS A 55 14.38 -0.07 16.25
C HIS A 55 14.35 0.88 17.45
N ARG A 56 13.18 1.48 17.73
CA ARG A 56 13.02 2.37 18.88
C ARG A 56 13.46 1.67 20.18
N GLY A 57 14.25 2.38 20.97
CA GLY A 57 14.78 1.90 22.24
C GLY A 57 16.04 1.02 22.14
N LYS A 58 16.52 0.68 20.93
CA LYS A 58 17.84 0.08 20.74
C LYS A 58 18.91 1.17 20.63
N ALA A 59 20.12 0.92 21.10
CA ALA A 59 21.21 1.90 21.06
C ALA A 59 22.07 1.83 19.78
N TYR A 60 21.88 0.79 18.97
CA TYR A 60 22.71 0.48 17.82
C TYR A 60 21.88 0.48 16.53
N PRO A 61 22.45 0.93 15.39
CA PRO A 61 21.81 0.79 14.10
C PRO A 61 21.70 -0.69 13.72
N SER A 62 20.70 -1.03 12.92
CA SER A 62 20.45 -2.41 12.50
C SER A 62 21.49 -2.97 11.53
N PHE A 63 22.19 -2.10 10.80
CA PHE A 63 23.17 -2.47 9.77
C PHE A 63 24.08 -1.29 9.41
N VAL A 64 25.09 -1.56 8.59
CA VAL A 64 25.97 -0.54 7.99
C VAL A 64 25.14 0.38 7.07
N PRO A 65 25.28 1.71 7.18
CA PRO A 65 24.54 2.65 6.32
C PRO A 65 24.82 2.42 4.83
N ILE A 66 23.81 2.63 4.00
CA ILE A 66 23.90 2.56 2.52
C ILE A 66 23.34 3.84 1.89
N GLU A 67 23.62 4.08 0.62
CA GLU A 67 23.04 5.24 -0.09
C GLU A 67 21.52 5.17 -0.16
N LEU A 68 20.86 6.32 -0.02
CA LEU A 68 19.41 6.45 -0.06
C LEU A 68 18.85 5.96 -1.40
N ALA A 69 19.51 6.33 -2.50
CA ALA A 69 19.16 5.88 -3.85
C ALA A 69 19.25 4.35 -4.00
N GLN A 70 20.25 3.73 -3.38
CA GLN A 70 20.42 2.28 -3.40
C GLN A 70 19.31 1.59 -2.60
N ALA A 71 19.02 2.08 -1.38
CA ALA A 71 17.96 1.54 -0.55
C ALA A 71 16.59 1.62 -1.25
N ALA A 72 16.27 2.76 -1.86
CA ALA A 72 14.98 3.00 -2.53
C ALA A 72 14.70 2.05 -3.70
N LYS A 73 15.75 1.52 -4.35
CA LYS A 73 15.64 0.56 -5.46
C LYS A 73 15.36 -0.87 -5.02
N LEU A 74 15.41 -1.17 -3.72
CA LEU A 74 15.32 -2.54 -3.21
C LEU A 74 13.96 -2.80 -2.56
N THR A 75 13.58 -4.07 -2.48
CA THR A 75 12.40 -4.57 -1.77
C THR A 75 12.70 -5.97 -1.20
N VAL A 76 11.80 -6.49 -0.36
CA VAL A 76 11.88 -7.86 0.16
C VAL A 76 10.74 -8.68 -0.44
N ARG A 77 11.07 -9.86 -0.94
CA ARG A 77 10.13 -10.93 -1.27
C ARG A 77 10.40 -12.11 -0.35
N GLU A 78 9.33 -12.64 0.23
CA GLU A 78 9.38 -13.84 1.07
C GLU A 78 8.29 -14.78 0.56
N ASN A 79 8.68 -16.00 0.17
CA ASN A 79 7.81 -17.08 -0.27
C ASN A 79 8.39 -18.42 0.21
N ASP A 80 7.61 -19.48 0.14
CA ASP A 80 8.03 -20.80 0.63
C ASP A 80 9.11 -21.44 -0.27
N GLU A 81 9.15 -21.09 -1.56
CA GLU A 81 10.08 -21.66 -2.54
C GLU A 81 11.49 -21.06 -2.46
N ASP A 82 11.60 -19.73 -2.48
CA ASP A 82 12.88 -19.02 -2.50
C ASP A 82 13.32 -18.51 -1.12
N GLY A 83 12.41 -18.55 -0.13
CA GLY A 83 12.61 -17.95 1.17
C GLY A 83 12.74 -16.43 1.13
N LEU A 84 13.40 -15.86 2.14
CA LEU A 84 13.66 -14.43 2.22
C LEU A 84 14.67 -13.99 1.17
N ARG A 85 14.29 -13.06 0.29
CA ARG A 85 15.14 -12.49 -0.76
C ARG A 85 14.98 -10.98 -0.88
N VAL A 86 16.09 -10.28 -1.01
CA VAL A 86 16.12 -8.87 -1.45
C VAL A 86 16.07 -8.84 -2.98
N ARG A 87 15.24 -7.98 -3.55
CA ARG A 87 15.01 -7.83 -5.00
C ARG A 87 14.93 -6.35 -5.39
N LEU A 88 14.98 -6.08 -6.69
CA LEU A 88 14.68 -4.74 -7.20
C LEU A 88 13.20 -4.42 -7.00
N TYR A 89 12.93 -3.17 -6.65
CA TYR A 89 11.59 -2.63 -6.53
C TYR A 89 11.06 -2.26 -7.92
N GLU A 90 9.94 -2.86 -8.28
CA GLU A 90 9.15 -2.48 -9.45
C GLU A 90 7.86 -1.82 -8.94
N PRO A 91 7.58 -0.56 -9.33
CA PRO A 91 6.33 0.09 -8.97
C PRO A 91 5.15 -0.75 -9.45
N TYR A 92 4.13 -0.89 -8.60
CA TYR A 92 2.88 -1.52 -9.00
C TYR A 92 2.29 -0.73 -10.18
N GLN A 93 2.27 -1.36 -11.35
CA GLN A 93 1.54 -0.89 -12.52
C GLN A 93 0.08 -1.30 -12.31
N PRO A 94 -0.87 -0.37 -12.15
CA PRO A 94 -2.28 -0.71 -12.13
C PRO A 94 -2.58 -1.45 -13.42
N ARG A 95 -3.11 -2.68 -13.33
CA ARG A 95 -3.71 -3.30 -14.53
C ARG A 95 -4.81 -2.36 -14.99
N GLU A 96 -4.71 -1.87 -16.22
CA GLU A 96 -5.78 -1.10 -16.85
C GLU A 96 -7.07 -1.91 -16.73
N ARG A 97 -7.98 -1.45 -15.89
CA ARG A 97 -9.27 -2.09 -15.69
C ARG A 97 -10.09 -1.73 -16.92
N ASN A 98 -10.10 -2.62 -17.92
CA ASN A 98 -10.89 -2.42 -19.13
C ASN A 98 -12.40 -2.47 -18.77
N TRP A 99 -12.99 -1.28 -18.57
CA TRP A 99 -14.37 -1.08 -18.16
C TRP A 99 -15.38 -1.37 -19.28
N GLU A 100 -14.93 -1.55 -20.51
CA GLU A 100 -15.78 -1.92 -21.66
C GLU A 100 -16.25 -3.38 -21.59
N GLN A 101 -15.52 -4.26 -20.91
CA GLN A 101 -15.96 -5.66 -20.73
C GLN A 101 -17.01 -5.81 -19.61
N ALA A 102 -17.13 -4.82 -18.71
CA ALA A 102 -18.08 -4.87 -17.60
C ALA A 102 -19.53 -4.50 -18.02
N THR A 103 -19.72 -3.82 -19.14
CA THR A 103 -21.05 -3.41 -19.64
C THR A 103 -21.77 -4.49 -20.46
N ALA A 104 -21.08 -5.59 -20.80
CA ALA A 104 -21.66 -6.70 -21.55
C ALA A 104 -22.45 -7.71 -20.68
N PHE A 105 -22.39 -7.62 -19.35
CA PHE A 105 -23.26 -8.39 -18.46
C PHE A 105 -24.66 -7.77 -18.41
N GLN A 106 -25.39 -7.97 -19.50
CA GLN A 106 -26.84 -8.18 -19.61
C GLN A 106 -27.71 -7.51 -18.52
N PHE A 107 -28.18 -6.29 -18.81
CA PHE A 107 -29.51 -5.87 -18.38
C PHE A 107 -30.54 -6.72 -19.14
N GLY A 108 -30.81 -7.92 -18.62
CA GLY A 108 -31.83 -8.82 -19.13
C GLY A 108 -33.20 -8.15 -19.09
N SER A 109 -33.75 -7.99 -20.28
CA SER A 109 -35.12 -7.62 -20.63
C SER A 109 -36.18 -8.20 -19.67
N LYS A 110 -36.98 -7.33 -19.04
CA LYS A 110 -38.28 -7.74 -18.47
C LYS A 110 -39.20 -8.16 -19.64
N PRO A 111 -39.85 -9.34 -19.60
CA PRO A 111 -40.93 -9.61 -20.55
C PRO A 111 -42.17 -8.79 -20.17
N ALA A 112 -42.74 -8.13 -21.16
CA ALA A 112 -44.03 -7.47 -21.08
C ALA A 112 -45.17 -8.50 -21.16
N GLY A 113 -46.19 -8.31 -20.32
CA GLY A 113 -47.56 -8.77 -20.59
C GLY A 113 -48.17 -9.71 -19.53
N SER A 114 -49.12 -9.19 -18.75
CA SER A 114 -50.46 -9.79 -18.59
C SER A 114 -51.35 -8.85 -17.79
N VAL A 115 -52.48 -8.47 -18.40
CA VAL A 115 -53.56 -7.66 -17.84
C VAL A 115 -54.59 -8.58 -17.22
N THR A 116 -54.96 -8.35 -15.96
CA THR A 116 -56.28 -8.56 -15.31
C THR A 116 -56.12 -8.01 -13.88
N GLY A 117 -56.98 -7.25 -13.24
CA GLY A 117 -58.36 -6.81 -13.45
C GLY A 117 -58.92 -6.53 -12.05
N GLY A 118 -59.61 -5.41 -11.82
CA GLY A 118 -60.43 -5.21 -10.62
C GLY A 118 -60.13 -3.93 -9.83
N ASN A 119 -60.74 -2.84 -10.26
CA ASN A 119 -60.88 -1.61 -9.50
C ASN A 119 -62.24 -1.71 -8.79
N GLU A 120 -62.29 -1.83 -7.46
CA GLU A 120 -63.50 -1.48 -6.71
C GLU A 120 -63.18 -0.32 -5.77
N ALA A 121 -63.62 0.85 -6.22
CA ALA A 121 -63.91 1.97 -5.36
C ALA A 121 -65.21 1.65 -4.60
N VAL A 122 -65.16 1.67 -3.27
CA VAL A 122 -66.36 1.87 -2.46
C VAL A 122 -66.34 3.31 -1.96
N SER A 123 -67.25 4.12 -2.49
CA SER A 123 -67.61 5.42 -1.95
C SER A 123 -69.12 5.41 -1.67
N GLY A 124 -69.46 5.48 -0.38
CA GLY A 124 -70.63 6.13 0.21
C GLY A 124 -72.03 5.57 -0.07
N ILE A 125 -72.74 5.19 1.01
CA ILE A 125 -73.87 5.98 1.57
C ILE A 125 -73.77 5.90 3.10
#